data_AF-A0A7Y4ZQN1-F1
#
_entry.id   AF-A0A7Y4ZQN1-F1
#
_cell.length_a   1.000
_cell.length_b   1.000
_cell.length_c   1.000
_cell.angle_alpha   90.00
_cell.angle_beta   90.00
_cell.angle_gamma   90.00
#
_symmetry.space_group_name_H-M   'P 1'
#
loop_
_entity.id
_entity.type
_entity.pdbx_description
1 polymer ?
#
loop_
_entity_poly.entity_id
_entity_poly.type
_entity_poly.pdbx_seq_one_letter_code
_entity_poly.pdbx_strand_id
1 'polypeptide(L)'
;MRVLPSLLVLAGVLGCSGSTARITPLDEDAGVADSGVTPGADGAADLDAGAARDAASDGAVVRDAGESDAQGADCTDPAECSGATPICCASITTGAGTVPNCPLTSASAACRATCRTSLPLACSSTITSRLCAAKTDCVDPGYGECCTFSQGAQSATLCVNTLFARFASGGCK
;
A
#
# COMPACT_ATOMS: atom_id res chain seq x y z
N MET A 1 -17.70 46.22 9.18
CA MET A 1 -17.18 44.97 8.58
C MET A 1 -17.85 43.81 9.30
N ARG A 2 -18.78 43.12 8.64
CA ARG A 2 -19.58 42.03 9.22
C ARG A 2 -18.89 40.70 8.90
N VAL A 3 -18.48 39.98 9.94
CA VAL A 3 -17.89 38.64 9.85
C VAL A 3 -19.05 37.64 9.74
N LEU A 4 -19.14 36.93 8.62
CA LEU A 4 -20.07 35.81 8.43
C LEU A 4 -19.41 34.52 8.97
N PRO A 5 -20.12 33.71 9.78
CA PRO A 5 -19.65 32.38 10.15
C PRO A 5 -19.91 31.41 8.98
N SER A 6 -18.84 30.89 8.40
CA SER A 6 -18.93 29.75 7.48
C SER A 6 -19.33 28.50 8.27
N LEU A 7 -20.63 28.19 8.28
CA LEU A 7 -21.10 26.83 8.45
C LEU A 7 -20.63 26.02 7.24
N LEU A 8 -19.57 25.23 7.39
CA LEU A 8 -19.26 24.17 6.44
C LEU A 8 -19.94 22.89 6.91
N VAL A 9 -20.78 22.39 6.02
CA VAL A 9 -21.64 21.22 6.12
C VAL A 9 -20.81 19.95 6.35
N LEU A 10 -21.06 19.25 7.46
CA LEU A 10 -20.73 17.83 7.59
C LEU A 10 -21.68 17.04 6.68
N ALA A 11 -21.25 16.80 5.44
CA ALA A 11 -21.81 15.74 4.62
C ALA A 11 -21.00 14.47 4.90
N GLY A 12 -21.59 13.56 5.68
CA GLY A 12 -21.10 12.21 5.82
C GLY A 12 -21.07 11.53 4.46
N VAL A 13 -19.89 11.03 4.08
CA VAL A 13 -19.77 10.07 3.00
C VAL A 13 -19.43 8.74 3.64
N LEU A 14 -20.45 7.89 3.57
CA LEU A 14 -20.45 6.46 3.78
C LEU A 14 -19.37 5.80 2.91
N GLY A 15 -18.55 4.93 3.50
CA GLY A 15 -18.05 3.72 2.85
C GLY A 15 -16.97 3.86 1.76
N CYS A 16 -15.72 3.67 2.18
CA CYS A 16 -14.75 2.85 1.44
C CYS A 16 -13.86 2.10 2.45
N SER A 17 -14.48 1.23 3.24
CA SER A 17 -13.78 0.10 3.85
C SER A 17 -13.55 -0.94 2.74
N GLY A 18 -12.41 -0.81 2.07
CA GLY A 18 -11.84 -1.85 1.20
C GLY A 18 -10.79 -2.69 1.92
N SER A 19 -10.68 -2.61 3.24
CA SER A 19 -10.34 -3.82 4.00
C SER A 19 -11.53 -4.73 3.85
N THR A 20 -11.38 -5.82 3.09
CA THR A 20 -12.24 -7.00 3.21
C THR A 20 -12.03 -7.56 4.62
N ALA A 21 -12.60 -6.88 5.62
CA ALA A 21 -12.97 -7.47 6.88
C ALA A 21 -14.07 -8.46 6.51
N ARG A 22 -13.70 -9.75 6.39
CA ARG A 22 -14.65 -10.84 6.30
C ARG A 22 -15.51 -10.78 7.56
N ILE A 23 -16.77 -10.35 7.42
CA ILE A 23 -17.81 -10.60 8.40
C ILE A 23 -18.13 -12.09 8.26
N THR A 24 -17.45 -12.93 9.03
CA THR A 24 -17.93 -14.29 9.27
C THR A 24 -19.24 -14.19 10.03
N PRO A 25 -20.33 -14.83 9.57
CA PRO A 25 -21.49 -15.04 10.42
C PRO A 25 -21.03 -15.80 11.68
N LEU A 26 -21.56 -15.39 12.83
CA LEU A 26 -21.55 -16.19 14.05
C LEU A 26 -22.47 -17.39 13.78
N ASP A 27 -21.91 -18.42 13.15
CA ASP A 27 -22.55 -19.73 13.05
C ASP A 27 -21.82 -20.66 14.01
N GLU A 28 -22.63 -21.28 14.87
CA GLU A 28 -22.23 -22.20 15.91
C GLU A 28 -21.54 -23.45 15.35
N ASP A 29 -20.47 -23.85 16.03
CA ASP A 29 -20.09 -25.25 16.29
C ASP A 29 -20.27 -26.30 15.18
N ALA A 30 -19.17 -26.61 14.48
CA ALA A 30 -18.72 -28.00 14.27
C ALA A 30 -17.29 -27.96 13.71
N GLY A 31 -16.32 -28.41 14.51
CA GLY A 31 -14.91 -28.29 14.21
C GLY A 31 -14.41 -29.16 13.06
N VAL A 32 -13.18 -28.89 12.62
CA VAL A 32 -12.21 -29.89 12.16
C VAL A 32 -10.80 -29.31 12.17
N ALA A 33 -9.86 -30.20 12.44
CA ALA A 33 -8.45 -30.00 12.73
C ALA A 33 -7.65 -29.56 11.47
N ASP A 34 -6.57 -28.79 11.64
CA ASP A 34 -5.16 -29.24 11.64
C ASP A 34 -4.55 -29.53 10.26
N SER A 35 -3.24 -29.25 10.18
CA SER A 35 -2.28 -29.51 9.10
C SER A 35 -2.20 -28.39 8.04
N GLY A 36 -1.10 -27.64 7.88
CA GLY A 36 0.30 -27.99 8.09
C GLY A 36 0.82 -28.77 6.88
N VAL A 37 1.25 -28.06 5.82
CA VAL A 37 2.14 -28.62 4.77
C VAL A 37 3.12 -27.55 4.31
N THR A 38 4.38 -27.79 4.64
CA THR A 38 5.60 -27.23 4.05
C THR A 38 6.08 -28.18 2.91
N PRO A 39 7.34 -28.07 2.46
CA PRO A 39 7.80 -27.72 1.13
C PRO A 39 7.87 -28.89 0.11
N GLY A 40 7.94 -28.55 -1.19
CA GLY A 40 8.31 -29.48 -2.25
C GLY A 40 9.71 -29.19 -2.78
N ALA A 41 10.68 -30.00 -2.37
CA ALA A 41 11.96 -30.19 -3.03
C ALA A 41 11.99 -31.63 -3.58
N ASP A 42 12.43 -31.79 -4.83
CA ASP A 42 12.65 -33.10 -5.44
C ASP A 42 14.02 -33.67 -5.04
N GLY A 43 14.04 -34.96 -4.65
CA GLY A 43 15.30 -35.67 -4.37
C GLY A 43 15.21 -37.07 -3.77
N ALA A 44 14.44 -37.98 -4.40
CA ALA A 44 14.58 -39.45 -4.48
C ALA A 44 14.94 -40.32 -3.24
N ALA A 45 14.04 -41.24 -2.85
CA ALA A 45 14.11 -42.68 -3.20
C ALA A 45 13.05 -43.52 -2.45
N ASP A 46 12.25 -44.27 -3.24
CA ASP A 46 11.83 -45.67 -3.04
C ASP A 46 11.23 -46.14 -1.69
N LEU A 47 9.89 -46.33 -1.64
CA LEU A 47 9.21 -47.65 -1.64
C LEU A 47 7.81 -47.64 -0.97
N ASP A 48 6.89 -48.33 -1.65
CA ASP A 48 5.80 -49.17 -1.14
C ASP A 48 4.38 -48.60 -0.83
N ALA A 49 3.46 -49.02 -1.70
CA ALA A 49 2.09 -49.51 -1.49
C ALA A 49 0.98 -48.60 -0.90
N GLY A 50 0.19 -48.03 -1.82
CA GLY A 50 -1.18 -48.52 -2.04
C GLY A 50 -2.35 -47.85 -1.31
N ALA A 51 -3.18 -47.10 -2.06
CA ALA A 51 -4.67 -47.08 -2.06
C ALA A 51 -5.16 -45.80 -2.77
N ALA A 52 -5.72 -45.89 -3.99
CA ALA A 52 -7.16 -45.75 -4.31
C ALA A 52 -7.73 -44.33 -4.06
N ARG A 53 -7.94 -43.52 -5.12
CA ARG A 53 -9.25 -43.25 -5.81
C ARG A 53 -10.28 -42.59 -4.85
N ASP A 54 -10.91 -41.44 -5.10
CA ASP A 54 -11.48 -40.86 -6.32
C ASP A 54 -11.68 -39.33 -6.19
N ALA A 55 -11.69 -38.68 -7.36
CA ALA A 55 -12.36 -37.44 -7.79
C ALA A 55 -13.04 -36.48 -6.77
N ALA A 56 -12.65 -35.20 -6.81
CA ALA A 56 -13.58 -34.07 -6.70
C ALA A 56 -13.01 -32.80 -7.36
N SER A 57 -13.47 -32.59 -8.59
CA SER A 57 -13.80 -31.33 -9.26
C SER A 57 -12.93 -30.10 -9.02
N ASP A 58 -12.10 -29.84 -10.03
CA ASP A 58 -11.76 -28.56 -10.64
C ASP A 58 -12.64 -27.36 -10.23
N GLY A 59 -12.31 -26.75 -9.11
CA GLY A 59 -12.63 -25.36 -8.84
C GLY A 59 -11.58 -24.45 -9.46
N ALA A 60 -11.40 -24.54 -10.78
CA ALA A 60 -10.62 -23.56 -11.52
C ALA A 60 -11.35 -22.21 -11.37
N VAL A 61 -10.96 -21.43 -10.37
CA VAL A 61 -11.29 -20.01 -10.34
C VAL A 61 -10.60 -19.42 -11.57
N VAL A 62 -11.36 -19.33 -12.65
CA VAL A 62 -11.08 -18.46 -13.77
C VAL A 62 -10.93 -17.09 -13.13
N ARG A 63 -9.69 -16.71 -12.83
CA ARG A 63 -9.34 -15.30 -12.66
C ARG A 63 -9.54 -14.74 -14.04
N ASP A 64 -10.76 -14.28 -14.26
CA ASP A 64 -11.15 -13.48 -15.40
C ASP A 64 -10.00 -12.49 -15.61
N ALA A 65 -9.26 -12.69 -16.70
CA ALA A 65 -8.35 -11.69 -17.21
C ALA A 65 -9.22 -10.59 -17.81
N GLY A 66 -10.04 -9.98 -16.95
CA GLY A 66 -10.85 -8.83 -17.24
C GLY A 66 -9.90 -7.79 -17.77
N GLU A 67 -10.26 -7.28 -18.94
CA GLU A 67 -9.61 -6.20 -19.66
C GLU A 67 -8.84 -5.30 -18.70
N SER A 68 -7.51 -5.38 -18.78
CA SER A 68 -6.62 -4.45 -18.10
C SER A 68 -6.76 -3.10 -18.78
N ASP A 69 -7.90 -2.45 -18.59
CA ASP A 69 -7.92 -1.00 -18.54
C ASP A 69 -6.80 -0.63 -17.58
N ALA A 70 -5.77 0.04 -18.10
CA ALA A 70 -4.61 0.51 -17.36
C ALA A 70 -5.01 1.64 -16.39
N GLN A 71 -6.00 1.39 -15.56
CA GLN A 71 -6.42 2.16 -14.40
C GLN A 71 -5.33 1.88 -13.36
N GLY A 72 -4.43 2.86 -13.25
CA GLY A 72 -3.08 2.70 -12.72
C GLY A 72 -3.02 1.79 -11.50
N ALA A 73 -2.21 0.73 -11.61
CA ALA A 73 -1.96 -0.21 -10.53
C ALA A 73 -1.54 0.56 -9.28
N ASP A 74 -2.46 0.70 -8.34
CA ASP A 74 -2.17 1.14 -7.00
C ASP A 74 -1.10 0.20 -6.45
N CYS A 75 0.08 0.74 -6.15
CA CYS A 75 1.20 -0.04 -5.65
C CYS A 75 1.37 0.24 -4.16
N THR A 76 1.39 -0.82 -3.36
CA THR A 76 1.66 -0.71 -1.92
C THR A 76 3.15 -0.88 -1.64
N ASP A 77 3.82 -1.68 -2.47
CA ASP A 77 5.24 -1.97 -2.38
C ASP A 77 5.95 -1.71 -3.72
N PRO A 78 7.21 -1.22 -3.72
CA PRO A 78 7.98 -1.05 -4.94
C PRO A 78 8.15 -2.35 -5.76
N ALA A 79 8.10 -3.53 -5.13
CA ALA A 79 8.19 -4.81 -5.82
C ALA A 79 6.95 -5.15 -6.67
N GLU A 80 5.81 -4.50 -6.44
CA GLU A 80 4.60 -4.68 -7.27
C GLU A 80 4.73 -4.01 -8.64
N CYS A 81 5.68 -3.08 -8.77
CA CYS A 81 5.94 -2.36 -10.00
C CYS A 81 7.00 -3.07 -10.85
N SER A 82 6.66 -3.39 -12.11
CA SER A 82 7.55 -4.12 -13.02
C SER A 82 7.50 -3.60 -14.47
N GLY A 83 8.37 -4.13 -15.32
CA GLY A 83 8.42 -3.82 -16.74
C GLY A 83 8.74 -2.35 -17.03
N ALA A 84 7.84 -1.67 -17.76
CA ALA A 84 8.01 -0.28 -18.18
C ALA A 84 7.78 0.74 -17.05
N THR A 85 7.20 0.32 -15.92
CA THR A 85 6.89 1.18 -14.77
C THR A 85 7.42 0.58 -13.47
N PRO A 86 8.74 0.52 -13.25
CA PRO A 86 9.33 -0.18 -12.10
C PRO A 86 9.34 0.64 -10.81
N ILE A 87 8.79 1.86 -10.80
CA ILE A 87 8.86 2.76 -9.65
C ILE A 87 7.48 3.00 -9.08
N CYS A 88 7.28 2.67 -7.81
CA CYS A 88 6.06 3.02 -7.09
C CYS A 88 6.12 4.48 -6.60
N CYS A 89 5.26 5.34 -7.16
CA CYS A 89 5.16 6.75 -6.81
C CYS A 89 3.95 7.03 -5.94
N ALA A 90 4.16 7.59 -4.75
CA ALA A 90 3.11 8.19 -3.93
C ALA A 90 2.85 9.63 -4.37
N SER A 91 1.58 9.97 -4.52
CA SER A 91 1.07 11.34 -4.54
C SER A 91 0.25 11.57 -3.29
N ILE A 92 0.65 12.55 -2.49
CA ILE A 92 0.05 12.87 -1.20
C ILE A 92 -0.40 14.31 -1.26
N THR A 93 -1.70 14.56 -1.14
CA THR A 93 -2.23 15.91 -1.02
C THR A 93 -2.38 16.25 0.46
N THR A 94 -1.86 17.42 0.82
CA THR A 94 -2.01 17.99 2.15
C THR A 94 -2.99 19.15 2.12
N GLY A 95 -3.74 19.35 3.20
CA GLY A 95 -4.59 20.52 3.41
C GLY A 95 -3.81 21.70 3.99
N ALA A 96 -4.52 22.77 4.33
CA ALA A 96 -3.90 23.99 4.88
C ALA A 96 -3.27 23.77 6.26
N GLY A 97 -2.13 24.43 6.51
CA GLY A 97 -1.39 24.31 7.76
C GLY A 97 0.07 24.79 7.63
N THR A 98 0.90 24.41 8.61
CA THR A 98 2.36 24.60 8.58
C THR A 98 3.07 23.29 8.89
N VAL A 99 4.15 23.00 8.16
CA VAL A 99 5.05 21.86 8.44
C VAL A 99 5.55 21.99 9.88
N PRO A 100 5.53 20.92 10.71
CA PRO A 100 5.24 19.51 10.36
C PRO A 100 3.77 19.08 10.43
N ASN A 101 2.85 19.94 10.87
CA ASN A 101 1.45 19.59 11.11
C ASN A 101 0.57 19.85 9.86
N CYS A 102 0.99 19.34 8.70
CA CYS A 102 0.16 19.41 7.49
C CYS A 102 -0.89 18.28 7.52
N PRO A 103 -2.20 18.58 7.55
CA PRO A 103 -3.23 17.54 7.54
C PRO A 103 -3.21 16.81 6.20
N LEU A 104 -3.18 15.48 6.23
CA LEU A 104 -3.35 14.65 5.03
C LEU A 104 -4.81 14.73 4.54
N THR A 105 -5.00 15.08 3.28
CA THR A 105 -6.35 15.08 2.65
C THR A 105 -6.56 13.87 1.78
N SER A 106 -5.53 13.44 1.04
CA SER A 106 -5.57 12.23 0.22
C SER A 106 -4.18 11.68 -0.01
N ALA A 107 -4.10 10.37 -0.21
CA ALA A 107 -2.89 9.68 -0.63
C ALA A 107 -3.28 8.65 -1.70
N SER A 108 -2.45 8.55 -2.73
CA SER A 108 -2.58 7.57 -3.81
C SER A 108 -1.19 7.11 -4.22
N ALA A 109 -1.03 5.87 -4.65
CA ALA A 109 0.23 5.38 -5.16
C ALA A 109 0.03 4.79 -6.56
N ALA A 110 1.00 4.91 -7.45
CA ALA A 110 0.90 4.34 -8.79
C ALA A 110 2.28 3.97 -9.33
N CYS A 111 2.36 2.85 -10.05
CA CYS A 111 3.56 2.48 -10.78
C CYS A 111 3.82 3.47 -11.94
N ARG A 112 5.03 4.01 -12.01
CA ARG A 112 5.49 4.93 -13.06
C ARG A 112 6.89 4.56 -13.55
N ALA A 113 7.20 4.98 -14.78
CA ALA A 113 8.55 4.87 -15.34
C ALA A 113 9.54 5.80 -14.63
N THR A 114 9.04 6.96 -14.18
CA THR A 114 9.82 8.00 -13.50
C THR A 114 9.02 8.59 -12.34
N CYS A 115 9.72 8.92 -11.26
CA CYS A 115 9.15 9.55 -10.08
C CYS A 115 9.95 10.80 -9.74
N ARG A 116 9.41 11.98 -10.07
CA ARG A 116 10.07 13.23 -9.70
C ARG A 116 9.62 13.63 -8.30
N THR A 117 10.48 13.41 -7.32
CA THR A 117 10.17 13.76 -5.94
C THR A 117 10.09 15.28 -5.77
N SER A 118 8.99 15.76 -5.20
CA SER A 118 8.74 17.16 -4.88
C SER A 118 8.07 17.24 -3.52
N LEU A 119 8.81 17.72 -2.52
CA LEU A 119 8.30 18.01 -1.19
C LEU A 119 8.29 19.52 -0.93
N PRO A 120 7.21 20.22 -1.29
CA PRO A 120 7.05 21.63 -0.91
C PRO A 120 7.02 21.80 0.61
N LEU A 121 7.62 22.90 1.08
CA LEU A 121 7.60 23.30 2.50
C LEU A 121 6.25 23.91 2.93
N ALA A 122 5.36 24.18 1.97
CA ALA A 122 4.02 24.69 2.22
C ALA A 122 3.02 23.53 2.28
N CYS A 123 2.18 23.52 3.31
CA CYS A 123 0.96 22.72 3.30
C CYS A 123 -0.02 23.30 2.24
N SER A 124 -1.09 22.57 1.89
CA SER A 124 -1.98 22.83 0.73
C SER A 124 -1.34 22.51 -0.63
N SER A 125 -0.41 21.56 -0.66
CA SER A 125 0.23 21.13 -1.90
C SER A 125 0.17 19.61 -2.07
N THR A 126 0.21 19.18 -3.33
CA THR A 126 0.41 17.78 -3.69
C THR A 126 1.91 17.48 -3.70
N ILE A 127 2.32 16.64 -2.76
CA ILE A 127 3.64 16.06 -2.65
C ILE A 127 3.68 14.84 -3.58
N THR A 128 4.76 14.70 -4.34
CA THR A 128 5.03 13.43 -5.04
C THR A 128 6.35 12.90 -4.51
N SER A 129 6.39 11.63 -4.11
CA SER A 129 7.61 10.97 -3.65
C SER A 129 7.60 9.50 -4.04
N ARG A 130 8.78 8.91 -4.14
CA ARG A 130 8.98 7.48 -4.36
C ARG A 130 8.76 6.72 -3.05
N LEU A 131 8.00 5.63 -3.08
CA LEU A 131 7.97 4.68 -1.95
C LEU A 131 9.29 3.93 -1.87
N CYS A 132 9.74 3.65 -0.65
CA CYS A 132 10.96 2.91 -0.41
C CYS A 132 10.79 1.90 0.72
N ALA A 133 11.50 0.78 0.60
CA ALA A 133 11.66 -0.19 1.68
C ALA A 133 13.04 -0.04 2.35
N ALA A 134 14.04 0.40 1.56
CA ALA A 134 15.41 0.65 1.98
C ALA A 134 15.95 1.96 1.40
N LYS A 135 17.01 2.49 2.02
CA LYS A 135 17.72 3.69 1.56
C LYS A 135 18.18 3.61 0.11
N THR A 136 18.58 2.41 -0.34
CA THR A 136 19.05 2.15 -1.71
C THR A 136 17.96 2.33 -2.77
N ASP A 137 16.69 2.30 -2.39
CA ASP A 137 15.58 2.57 -3.32
C ASP A 137 15.49 4.07 -3.68
N CYS A 138 16.08 4.93 -2.84
CA CYS A 138 16.07 6.37 -2.97
C CYS A 138 17.20 6.88 -3.87
N VAL A 139 17.05 6.63 -5.17
CA VAL A 139 18.05 6.97 -6.20
C VAL A 139 18.10 8.46 -6.57
N ASP A 140 17.14 9.28 -6.13
CA ASP A 140 17.07 10.70 -6.50
C ASP A 140 18.11 11.52 -5.72
N PRO A 141 19.05 12.21 -6.40
CA PRO A 141 20.11 12.98 -5.77
C PRO A 141 19.54 14.23 -5.09
N GLY A 142 19.10 14.06 -3.85
CA GLY A 142 18.42 15.09 -3.07
C GLY A 142 17.42 14.50 -2.09
N TYR A 143 16.92 13.29 -2.37
CA TYR A 143 15.94 12.59 -1.54
C TYR A 143 16.43 11.19 -1.16
N GLY A 144 17.67 11.10 -0.67
CA GLY A 144 18.35 9.84 -0.40
C GLY A 144 18.04 9.19 0.95
N GLU A 145 17.08 9.69 1.72
CA GLU A 145 16.70 9.10 3.02
C GLU A 145 15.36 8.36 2.90
N CYS A 146 15.29 7.13 3.38
CA CYS A 146 14.04 6.36 3.38
C CYS A 146 13.37 6.46 4.75
N CYS A 147 12.32 7.27 4.87
CA CYS A 147 11.72 7.62 6.16
C CYS A 147 10.26 7.19 6.26
N THR A 148 9.84 6.73 7.45
CA THR A 148 8.44 6.38 7.72
C THR A 148 7.71 7.55 8.38
N PHE A 149 6.63 7.98 7.76
CA PHE A 149 5.72 8.99 8.26
C PHE A 149 4.46 8.32 8.78
N SER A 150 4.07 8.61 10.01
CA SER A 150 2.82 8.11 10.61
C SER A 150 1.96 9.29 11.04
N GLN A 151 0.72 9.31 10.57
CA GLN A 151 -0.32 10.28 10.94
C GLN A 151 -1.63 9.54 11.21
N GLY A 152 -2.02 9.47 12.48
CA GLY A 152 -3.19 8.71 12.90
C GLY A 152 -3.00 7.20 12.64
N ALA A 153 -3.91 6.59 11.89
CA ALA A 153 -3.86 5.18 11.52
C ALA A 153 -3.12 4.91 10.19
N GLN A 154 -2.62 5.95 9.52
CA GLN A 154 -1.94 5.84 8.23
C GLN A 154 -0.43 5.95 8.42
N SER A 155 0.31 5.03 7.81
CA SER A 155 1.78 5.06 7.75
C SER A 155 2.26 4.85 6.32
N ALA A 156 3.25 5.63 5.89
CA ALA A 156 3.88 5.48 4.58
C ALA A 156 5.40 5.67 4.69
N THR A 157 6.15 4.87 3.94
CA THR A 157 7.62 4.97 3.88
C THR A 157 8.03 5.55 2.53
N LEU A 158 8.67 6.73 2.56
CA LEU A 158 8.90 7.58 1.40
C LEU A 158 10.34 8.06 1.34
N CYS A 159 10.86 8.23 0.13
CA CYS A 159 12.14 8.87 -0.12
C CYS A 159 12.03 10.38 0.15
N VAL A 160 12.84 10.88 1.07
CA VAL A 160 12.82 12.29 1.48
C VAL A 160 14.24 12.84 1.57
N ASN A 161 14.32 14.17 1.63
CA ASN A 161 15.60 14.84 1.83
C ASN A 161 15.96 14.85 3.33
N THR A 162 17.20 15.22 3.62
CA THR A 162 17.70 15.31 5.00
C THR A 162 16.91 16.29 5.88
N LEU A 163 16.26 17.30 5.29
CA LEU A 163 15.43 18.24 6.04
C LEU A 163 14.13 17.56 6.51
N PHE A 164 13.41 16.87 5.61
CA PHE A 164 12.19 16.13 5.90
C PHE A 164 12.43 14.92 6.80
N ALA A 165 13.62 14.30 6.70
CA ALA A 165 14.05 13.23 7.60
C ALA A 165 14.02 13.66 9.09
N ARG A 166 14.26 14.94 9.39
CA ARG A 166 14.18 15.46 10.78
C ARG A 166 12.77 15.54 11.34
N PHE A 167 11.76 15.52 10.47
CA PHE A 167 10.34 15.56 10.85
C PHE A 167 9.67 14.17 10.82
N ALA A 168 10.39 13.14 10.36
CA ALA A 168 9.87 11.78 10.32
C ALA A 168 9.76 11.21 11.74
N SER A 169 8.54 10.89 12.17
CA SER A 169 8.27 10.32 13.49
C SER A 169 8.63 8.83 13.60
N GLY A 170 8.61 8.09 12.48
CA GLY A 170 8.88 6.65 12.43
C GLY A 170 10.35 6.27 12.23
N GLY A 171 11.26 7.24 12.23
CA GLY A 171 12.68 7.03 11.93
C GLY A 171 12.96 6.88 10.43
N CYS A 172 14.24 6.99 10.09
CA CYS A 172 14.77 6.87 8.74
C CYS A 172 15.81 5.76 8.68
N LYS A 173 15.88 5.08 7.53
CA LYS A 173 16.82 4.00 7.22
C LYS A 173 17.72 4.41 6.07
#